data_AF-A0AB39MLS8-F1
#
_entry.id   AF-A0AB39MLS8-F1
#
_cell.length_a   1.000
_cell.length_b   1.000
_cell.length_c   1.000
_cell.angle_alpha   90.00
_cell.angle_beta   90.00
_cell.angle_gamma   90.00
#
_symmetry.space_group_name_H-M   'P 1'
#
loop_
_entity.id
_entity.type
_entity.pdbx_description
1 polymer ?
#
loop_
_entity_poly.entity_id
_entity_poly.type
_entity_poly.pdbx_seq_one_letter_code
_entity_poly.pdbx_strand_id
1 'polypeptide(L)' 'MLISGDLLFNGGTPFGVMGSVRWALSVLKERIKPFDARTIIPGHSEVCGPEVVDEVLGYLR' A
#
# COMPACT_ATOMS: atom_id res chain seq x y z
N MET A 1 4.41 11.08 -7.73
CA MET A 1 4.75 9.67 -8.01
C MET A 1 5.39 9.09 -6.76
N LEU A 2 5.01 7.87 -6.35
CA LEU A 2 5.54 7.18 -5.17
C LEU A 2 6.03 5.78 -5.55
N ILE A 3 7.24 5.41 -5.14
CA ILE A 3 7.71 4.03 -5.15
C ILE A 3 7.47 3.47 -3.76
N SER A 4 6.52 2.57 -3.62
CA SER A 4 6.03 2.10 -2.32
C SER A 4 6.62 0.75 -1.90
N GLY A 5 7.17 -0.01 -2.85
CA GLY A 5 7.64 -1.37 -2.60
C GLY A 5 6.55 -2.24 -1.98
N ASP A 6 6.93 -3.15 -1.11
CA ASP A 6 6.02 -4.16 -0.54
C ASP A 6 5.02 -3.61 0.49
N LEU A 7 4.91 -2.29 0.64
CA LEU A 7 3.79 -1.69 1.36
C LEU A 7 2.48 -1.78 0.58
N LEU A 8 2.53 -1.81 -0.76
CA LEU A 8 1.37 -1.85 -1.64
C LEU A 8 1.54 -2.91 -2.73
N PHE A 9 0.46 -3.63 -3.01
CA PHE A 9 0.39 -4.69 -4.01
C PHE A 9 -0.81 -4.39 -4.91
N ASN A 10 -0.59 -4.31 -6.23
CA ASN A 10 -1.66 -4.14 -7.20
C ASN A 10 -2.19 -5.52 -7.62
N GLY A 11 -3.42 -5.86 -7.25
CA GLY A 11 -4.03 -7.17 -7.57
C GLY A 11 -3.52 -8.36 -6.74
N GLY A 12 -2.92 -8.10 -5.58
CA GLY A 12 -2.45 -9.14 -4.65
C GLY A 12 -2.54 -8.69 -3.18
N THR A 13 -2.12 -9.55 -2.27
CA THR A 13 -2.18 -9.28 -0.82
C THR A 13 -0.78 -9.14 -0.24
N PRO A 14 -0.44 -8.04 0.44
CA PRO A 14 0.84 -7.91 1.10
C PRO A 14 1.07 -9.03 2.13
N PHE A 15 2.29 -9.58 2.16
CA PHE A 15 2.67 -10.63 3.10
C PHE A 15 2.94 -10.03 4.48
N GLY A 16 2.02 -10.22 5.43
CA GLY A 16 2.19 -9.78 6.82
C GLY A 16 3.10 -10.68 7.69
N VAL A 17 3.80 -11.66 7.10
CA VAL A 17 4.62 -12.64 7.82
C VAL A 17 5.85 -11.98 8.48
N MET A 18 6.43 -11.00 7.79
CA MET A 18 7.48 -10.14 8.34
C MET A 18 6.92 -8.74 8.57
N GLY A 19 6.99 -8.26 9.81
CA GLY A 19 6.57 -6.91 10.18
C GLY A 19 5.38 -6.86 11.14
N SER A 20 4.61 -5.78 11.07
CA SER A 20 3.49 -5.52 11.96
C SER A 20 2.27 -4.98 11.21
N VAL A 21 1.18 -5.73 11.23
CA VAL A 21 -0.10 -5.34 10.62
C VAL A 21 -0.62 -4.02 11.21
N ARG A 22 -0.52 -3.84 12.54
CA ARG A 22 -0.94 -2.61 13.22
C ARG A 22 -0.19 -1.38 12.68
N TRP A 23 1.13 -1.49 12.53
CA TRP A 23 1.93 -0.37 12.03
C TRP A 23 1.77 -0.16 10.53
N ALA A 24 1.58 -1.23 9.74
CA ALA A 24 1.24 -1.12 8.33
C ALA A 24 -0.06 -0.31 8.14
N LEU A 25 -1.12 -0.64 8.90
CA LEU A 25 -2.38 0.13 8.88
C LEU A 25 -2.17 1.61 9.25
N SER A 26 -1.36 1.92 10.25
CA SER A 26 -1.07 3.30 10.67
C SER A 26 -0.30 4.05 9.58
N VAL A 27 0.79 3.47 9.04
CA VAL A 27 1.59 4.08 7.97
C VAL A 27 0.75 4.33 6.72
N LEU A 28 -0.07 3.37 6.31
CA LEU A 28 -0.92 3.53 5.13
C LEU A 28 -1.93 4.67 5.31
N LYS A 29 -2.54 4.81 6.50
CA LYS A 29 -3.52 5.87 6.79
C LYS A 29 -2.89 7.25 6.99
N GLU A 30 -1.79 7.31 7.74
CA GLU A 30 -1.24 8.56 8.27
C GLU A 30 -0.12 9.13 7.41
N ARG A 31 0.53 8.30 6.58
CA ARG A 31 1.70 8.70 5.80
C ARG A 31 1.51 8.52 4.31
N ILE A 32 1.01 7.37 3.88
CA ILE A 32 0.91 7.05 2.44
C ILE A 32 -0.33 7.69 1.82
N LYS A 33 -1.52 7.52 2.40
CA LYS A 33 -2.74 8.13 1.85
C LYS A 33 -2.66 9.67 1.77
N PRO A 34 -2.15 10.40 2.78
CA PRO A 34 -2.01 11.86 2.71
C PRO A 34 -0.92 12.35 1.75
N PHE A 35 -0.05 11.47 1.25
CA PHE A 35 1.00 11.84 0.30
C PHE A 35 0.43 12.22 -1.09
N ASP A 36 -0.83 11.88 -1.38
CA ASP A 36 -1.56 12.27 -2.60
C ASP A 36 -0.82 11.90 -3.92
N ALA A 37 -0.17 10.74 -3.94
CA ALA A 37 0.46 10.24 -5.16
C ALA A 37 -0.58 9.76 -6.18
N ARG A 38 -0.59 10.40 -7.36
CA ARG A 38 -1.42 9.97 -8.51
C ARG A 38 -0.86 8.77 -9.29
N THR A 39 0.39 8.42 -9.05
CA THR A 39 1.08 7.30 -9.71
C THR A 39 1.90 6.58 -8.66
N ILE A 40 1.63 5.28 -8.50
CA ILE A 40 2.24 4.41 -7.52
C ILE A 40 2.93 3.26 -8.25
N ILE A 41 4.19 3.04 -7.91
CA ILE A 41 4.95 1.85 -8.29
C ILE A 41 4.90 0.92 -7.07
N PRO A 42 4.05 -0.13 -7.10
CA PRO A 42 3.95 -1.11 -6.02
C PRO A 42 5.17 -2.05 -6.02
N GLY A 43 5.30 -2.87 -4.97
CA GLY A 43 6.33 -3.91 -4.92
C GLY A 43 6.06 -5.03 -5.92
N HIS A 44 4.78 -5.25 -6.25
CA HIS A 44 4.33 -6.32 -7.13
C HIS A 44 3.27 -5.84 -8.12
N SER A 45 3.27 -6.44 -9.31
CA SER A 45 2.38 -6.15 -10.44
C SER A 45 2.62 -4.78 -11.09
N GLU A 46 1.68 -4.33 -11.93
CA GLU A 46 1.82 -3.12 -12.74
C GLU A 46 1.65 -1.81 -11.93
N VAL A 47 2.15 -0.71 -12.51
CA VAL A 47 1.95 0.66 -12.00
C VAL A 47 0.47 0.98 -11.91
N CYS A 48 0.04 1.63 -10.83
CA CYS A 48 -1.38 1.90 -10.53
C CYS A 48 -1.59 3.31 -9.95
N GLY A 49 -2.87 3.65 -9.74
CA GLY A 49 -3.28 4.88 -9.08
C GLY A 49 -3.40 4.74 -7.56
N PRO A 50 -3.84 5.81 -6.87
CA PRO A 50 -3.95 5.85 -5.41
C PRO A 50 -4.96 4.87 -4.81
N GLU A 51 -5.90 4.34 -5.60
CA GLU A 51 -6.93 3.39 -5.19
C GLU A 51 -6.36 2.13 -4.52
N VAL A 52 -5.16 1.70 -4.92
CA VAL A 52 -4.48 0.52 -4.34
C VAL A 52 -4.24 0.66 -2.83
N VAL A 53 -4.11 1.89 -2.30
CA VAL A 53 -3.94 2.13 -0.87
C VAL A 53 -5.19 1.72 -0.11
N ASP A 54 -6.37 2.00 -0.65
CA ASP A 54 -7.65 1.65 -0.02
C ASP A 54 -7.95 0.15 -0.13
N GLU A 55 -7.56 -0.49 -1.24
CA GLU A 55 -7.64 -1.95 -1.39
C GLU A 55 -6.80 -2.67 -0.33
N VAL A 56 -5.53 -2.27 -0.17
CA VAL A 56 -4.64 -2.86 0.83
C VAL A 56 -5.12 -2.56 2.25
N LEU A 57 -5.60 -1.34 2.52
CA LEU A 57 -6.21 -0.99 3.80
C LEU A 57 -7.46 -1.81 4.11
N GLY A 58 -8.22 -2.22 3.09
CA GLY A 58 -9.37 -3.11 3.21
C GLY A 58 -8.94 -4.53 3.56
N TYR A 59 -7.90 -5.05 2.90
CA TYR A 59 -7.37 -6.39 3.15
C TYR A 59 -6.74 -6.54 4.55
N LEU A 60 -6.04 -5.52 5.06
CA LEU A 60 -5.35 -5.58 6.35
C LEU A 60 -6.26 -5.42 7.59
N ARG A 61 -7.58 -5.23 7.41
CA ARG A 61 -8.57 -5.09 8.50
C ARG A 61 -9.30 -6.40 8.75
#